data_AF-A9WGN1-F1
#
_entry.id   AF-A9WGN1-F1
#
_cell.length_a   1.000
_cell.length_b   1.000
_cell.length_c   1.000
_cell.angle_alpha   90.00
_cell.angle_beta   90.00
_cell.angle_gamma   90.00
#
_symmetry.space_group_name_H-M   'P 1'
#
loop_
_entity.id
_entity.type
_entity.pdbx_description
1 polymer ?
#
loop_
_entity_poly.entity_id
_entity_poly.type
_entity_poly.pdbx_seq_one_letter_code
_entity_poly.pdbx_strand_id
1 'polypeptide(L)'
;MADTPSPLPSLFSLIRETLAPDVQPFLASKATLVDISHTLEDCIIRNQLPSVIFTGFQESSHWREETQRYLELANIASSICIFAGGIPPVPEERHIAVTLASDDPLRQEWFLLVLTEWFCAVLCGLDNQVPVEREADRSFATLLTFQPEVVDAVLNRLIPVVERYRPDRAAELDHARTQFPPCNPRGPYLTQIVADMVAHLQRRYDNQRQLTDQLKELNERQSTLEETIAQLAAPVVPLFEGVLLMPLVGTIDSRRAQHVMEHLLSSIAEQMADVVIIDITGVPMVDTAVANYLLQTIRAARLLGAQVIITGISAAIAQTMINLGIDLGDVRTRSTLREGIMTALELSGMEIRPRS
;
A
#
# COMPACT_ATOMS: atom_id res chain seq x y z
N MET A 1 15.75 -23.69 -46.63
CA MET A 1 15.24 -23.35 -45.28
C MET A 1 16.46 -23.15 -44.42
N ALA A 2 16.64 -21.96 -43.84
CA ALA A 2 17.69 -21.76 -42.86
C ALA A 2 17.27 -22.47 -41.57
N ASP A 3 18.21 -23.19 -40.95
CA ASP A 3 17.96 -23.96 -39.74
C ASP A 3 17.87 -22.99 -38.56
N THR A 4 16.67 -22.72 -38.05
CA THR A 4 16.45 -21.74 -36.98
C THR A 4 16.96 -22.35 -35.66
N PRO A 5 18.07 -21.86 -35.07
CA PRO A 5 18.56 -22.46 -33.84
C PRO A 5 17.59 -22.15 -32.71
N SER A 6 17.28 -23.16 -31.89
CA SER A 6 16.31 -23.08 -30.80
C SER A 6 16.49 -21.81 -29.95
N PRO A 7 15.39 -21.22 -29.42
CA PRO A 7 15.48 -20.09 -28.50
C PRO A 7 16.38 -20.45 -27.32
N LEU A 8 17.09 -19.46 -26.77
CA LEU A 8 17.89 -19.70 -25.56
C LEU A 8 16.98 -20.17 -24.42
N PRO A 9 17.38 -21.18 -23.63
CA PRO A 9 16.73 -21.44 -22.37
C PRO A 9 16.91 -20.24 -21.43
N SER A 10 15.98 -20.14 -20.47
CA SER A 10 16.01 -19.16 -19.38
C SER A 10 17.42 -18.94 -18.81
N LEU A 11 17.89 -17.69 -18.77
CA LEU A 11 19.24 -17.37 -18.28
C LEU A 11 19.33 -17.65 -16.78
N PHE A 12 18.31 -17.25 -16.02
CA PHE A 12 18.16 -17.61 -14.61
C PHE A 12 18.22 -19.12 -14.38
N SER A 13 17.47 -19.91 -15.17
CA SER A 13 17.41 -21.36 -15.01
C SER A 13 18.73 -22.03 -15.39
N LEU A 14 19.39 -21.56 -16.46
CA LEU A 14 20.72 -22.01 -16.86
C LEU A 14 21.76 -21.79 -15.75
N ILE A 15 21.79 -20.61 -15.13
CA ILE A 15 22.72 -20.31 -14.04
C ILE A 15 22.43 -21.25 -12.85
N ARG A 16 21.17 -21.33 -12.42
CA ARG A 16 20.74 -22.14 -11.27
C ARG A 16 21.01 -23.64 -11.45
N GLU A 17 20.74 -24.19 -12.63
CA GLU A 17 20.68 -25.64 -12.84
C GLU A 17 21.98 -26.22 -13.42
N THR A 18 22.78 -25.41 -14.13
CA THR A 18 23.93 -25.89 -14.90
C THR A 18 25.25 -25.21 -14.52
N LEU A 19 25.25 -23.90 -14.31
CA LEU A 19 26.51 -23.13 -14.19
C LEU A 19 26.96 -22.87 -12.75
N ALA A 20 26.00 -22.68 -11.84
CA ALA A 20 26.27 -22.21 -10.48
C ALA A 20 25.23 -22.73 -9.45
N PRO A 21 25.07 -24.06 -9.29
CA PRO A 21 24.05 -24.65 -8.41
C PRO A 21 24.22 -24.27 -6.92
N ASP A 22 25.44 -23.89 -6.51
CA ASP A 22 25.72 -23.43 -5.15
C ASP A 22 25.24 -21.97 -4.90
N VAL A 23 25.01 -21.17 -5.94
CA VAL A 23 24.50 -19.79 -5.80
C VAL A 23 23.01 -19.85 -5.49
N GLN A 24 22.68 -19.62 -4.22
CA GLN A 24 21.29 -19.65 -3.76
C GLN A 24 20.50 -18.45 -4.31
N PRO A 25 19.37 -18.68 -4.99
CA PRO A 25 18.49 -17.60 -5.41
C PRO A 25 17.77 -16.99 -4.20
N PHE A 26 17.52 -15.69 -4.25
CA PHE A 26 16.72 -14.95 -3.28
C PHE A 26 15.49 -14.35 -3.94
N LEU A 27 14.47 -14.02 -3.14
CA LEU A 27 13.26 -13.35 -3.63
C LEU A 27 13.45 -11.83 -3.56
N ALA A 28 13.21 -11.12 -4.66
CA ALA A 28 13.30 -9.66 -4.72
C ALA A 28 12.05 -9.05 -5.36
N SER A 29 11.69 -7.82 -4.95
CA SER A 29 10.73 -7.01 -5.70
C SER A 29 11.41 -6.36 -6.90
N LYS A 30 10.66 -5.97 -7.94
CA LYS A 30 11.18 -5.22 -9.10
C LYS A 30 12.02 -4.01 -8.66
N ALA A 31 11.51 -3.23 -7.72
CA ALA A 31 12.24 -2.08 -7.19
C ALA A 31 13.55 -2.50 -6.48
N THR A 32 13.59 -3.65 -5.80
CA THR A 32 14.84 -4.16 -5.19
C THR A 32 15.83 -4.63 -6.25
N LEU A 33 15.37 -5.24 -7.35
CA LEU A 33 16.22 -5.55 -8.51
C LEU A 33 16.82 -4.27 -9.11
N VAL A 34 16.02 -3.21 -9.25
CA VAL A 34 16.48 -1.89 -9.70
C VAL A 34 17.50 -1.31 -8.71
N ASP A 35 17.25 -1.33 -7.40
CA ASP A 35 18.20 -0.87 -6.36
C ASP A 35 19.58 -1.58 -6.48
N ILE A 36 19.58 -2.89 -6.78
CA ILE A 36 20.79 -3.73 -6.93
C ILE A 36 21.49 -3.43 -8.28
N SER A 37 20.74 -3.35 -9.38
CA SER A 37 21.24 -2.96 -10.71
C SER A 37 21.91 -1.58 -10.64
N HIS A 38 21.19 -0.61 -10.06
CA HIS A 38 21.67 0.75 -9.87
C HIS A 38 22.91 0.81 -8.99
N THR A 39 23.03 -0.04 -7.96
CA THR A 39 24.27 -0.10 -7.17
C THR A 39 25.47 -0.60 -7.99
N LEU A 40 25.27 -1.58 -8.87
CA LEU A 40 26.34 -2.08 -9.74
C LEU A 40 26.77 -1.02 -10.75
N GLU A 41 25.83 -0.34 -11.43
CA GLU A 41 26.20 0.66 -12.44
C GLU A 41 26.63 2.01 -11.81
N ASP A 42 26.20 2.33 -10.58
CA ASP A 42 26.75 3.46 -9.80
C ASP A 42 28.23 3.27 -9.49
N CYS A 43 28.67 2.04 -9.23
CA CYS A 43 30.08 1.72 -9.04
C CYS A 43 30.90 2.05 -10.31
N ILE A 44 30.32 1.80 -11.49
CA ILE A 44 30.91 2.16 -12.80
C ILE A 44 30.96 3.69 -12.96
N ILE A 45 29.83 4.38 -12.75
CA ILE A 45 29.70 5.82 -12.96
C ILE A 45 30.60 6.61 -12.00
N ARG A 46 30.52 6.34 -10.70
CA ARG A 46 31.24 7.10 -9.66
C ARG A 46 32.77 6.94 -9.78
N ASN A 47 33.24 5.76 -10.20
CA ASN A 47 34.67 5.48 -10.36
C ASN A 47 35.16 5.64 -11.82
N GLN A 48 34.28 6.04 -12.76
CA GLN A 48 34.59 6.21 -14.18
C GLN A 48 35.24 4.96 -14.81
N LEU A 49 34.68 3.77 -14.54
CA LEU A 49 35.27 2.50 -14.96
C LEU A 49 34.92 2.18 -16.43
N PRO A 50 35.92 2.01 -17.32
CA PRO A 50 35.69 1.40 -18.63
C PRO A 50 35.07 0.02 -18.44
N SER A 51 33.98 -0.25 -19.17
CA SER A 51 33.14 -1.42 -18.94
C SER A 51 32.45 -1.93 -20.19
N VAL A 52 32.07 -3.21 -20.16
CA VAL A 52 31.11 -3.80 -21.10
C VAL A 52 29.86 -4.16 -20.32
N ILE A 53 28.70 -3.72 -20.79
CA ILE A 53 27.43 -3.94 -20.10
C ILE A 53 26.46 -4.68 -21.04
N PHE A 54 25.79 -5.72 -20.55
CA PHE A 54 24.67 -6.37 -21.23
C PHE A 54 23.46 -6.24 -20.32
N THR A 55 22.36 -5.67 -20.81
CA THR A 55 21.14 -5.44 -20.02
C THR A 55 19.90 -5.93 -20.76
N GLY A 56 18.99 -6.58 -20.03
CA GLY A 56 17.74 -7.14 -20.55
C GLY A 56 16.53 -6.50 -19.89
N PHE A 57 15.70 -5.84 -20.70
CA PHE A 57 14.45 -5.22 -20.26
C PHE A 57 13.24 -6.05 -20.71
N GLN A 58 12.59 -6.71 -19.76
CA GLN A 58 11.21 -7.16 -19.94
C GLN A 58 10.31 -5.97 -20.28
N GLU A 59 9.45 -6.14 -21.29
CA GLU A 59 8.67 -5.08 -21.95
C GLU A 59 8.13 -4.01 -20.99
N SER A 60 8.76 -2.83 -20.98
CA SER A 60 8.35 -1.74 -20.10
C SER A 60 8.01 -0.48 -20.89
N SER A 61 6.86 0.10 -20.58
CA SER A 61 6.42 1.41 -21.08
C SER A 61 7.12 2.57 -20.35
N HIS A 62 8.17 2.29 -19.57
CA HIS A 62 8.84 3.22 -18.65
C HIS A 62 10.28 3.56 -19.04
N TRP A 63 10.69 3.25 -20.28
CA TRP A 63 12.00 3.57 -20.86
C TRP A 63 12.58 4.94 -20.46
N ARG A 64 11.74 5.98 -20.37
CA ARG A 64 12.14 7.36 -20.03
C ARG A 64 12.90 7.49 -18.71
N GLU A 65 12.58 6.68 -17.70
CA GLU A 65 13.20 6.79 -16.37
C GLU A 65 14.65 6.28 -16.39
N GLU A 66 14.90 5.16 -17.07
CA GLU A 66 16.25 4.58 -17.22
C GLU A 66 17.07 5.24 -18.35
N THR A 67 16.44 5.95 -19.30
CA THR A 67 17.13 6.52 -20.48
C THR A 67 18.31 7.41 -20.10
N GLN A 68 18.13 8.31 -19.12
CA GLN A 68 19.19 9.22 -18.68
C GLN A 68 20.39 8.46 -18.11
N ARG A 69 20.11 7.41 -17.33
CA ARG A 69 21.13 6.56 -16.71
C ARG A 69 21.94 5.77 -17.74
N TYR A 70 21.29 5.20 -18.74
CA TYR A 70 21.97 4.50 -19.82
C TYR A 70 22.71 5.44 -20.78
N LEU A 71 22.26 6.70 -20.94
CA LEU A 71 23.03 7.75 -21.61
C LEU A 71 24.31 8.13 -20.85
N GLU A 72 24.25 8.20 -19.51
CA GLU A 72 25.42 8.45 -18.66
C GLU A 72 26.41 7.28 -18.71
N LEU A 73 25.94 6.04 -18.58
CA LEU A 73 26.76 4.84 -18.75
C LEU A 73 27.41 4.79 -20.12
N ALA A 74 26.69 5.14 -21.19
CA ALA A 74 27.20 5.12 -22.56
C ALA A 74 28.29 6.19 -22.85
N ASN A 75 28.57 7.10 -21.92
CA ASN A 75 29.73 8.00 -21.99
C ASN A 75 31.00 7.41 -21.33
N ILE A 76 30.87 6.31 -20.58
CA ILE A 76 31.92 5.73 -19.73
C ILE A 76 32.24 4.29 -20.16
N ALA A 77 31.21 3.49 -20.42
CA ALA A 77 31.31 2.13 -20.93
C ALA A 77 31.91 2.12 -22.35
N SER A 78 32.73 1.11 -22.62
CA SER A 78 33.32 0.88 -23.94
C SER A 78 32.31 0.27 -24.91
N SER A 79 31.34 -0.50 -24.42
CA SER A 79 30.15 -0.91 -25.18
C SER A 79 28.98 -1.29 -24.25
N ILE A 80 27.74 -1.05 -24.69
CA ILE A 80 26.52 -1.41 -23.97
C ILE A 80 25.57 -2.15 -24.92
N CYS A 81 25.22 -3.39 -24.60
CA CYS A 81 24.20 -4.18 -25.28
C CYS A 81 22.87 -4.09 -24.55
N ILE A 82 21.82 -3.66 -25.25
CA ILE A 82 20.46 -3.54 -24.70
C ILE A 82 19.55 -4.54 -25.42
N PHE A 83 19.06 -5.53 -24.69
CA PHE A 83 18.12 -6.54 -25.17
C PHE A 83 16.71 -6.14 -24.76
N ALA A 84 15.80 -5.97 -25.72
CA ALA A 84 14.43 -5.55 -25.43
C ALA A 84 13.44 -5.91 -26.54
N GLY A 85 12.15 -5.79 -26.22
CA GLY A 85 11.05 -6.04 -27.16
C GLY A 85 10.77 -4.92 -28.17
N GLY A 86 11.61 -3.88 -28.22
CA GLY A 86 11.48 -2.70 -29.09
C GLY A 86 12.76 -1.87 -29.08
N ILE A 87 12.78 -0.78 -29.86
CA ILE A 87 13.97 0.09 -30.00
C ILE A 87 14.18 0.93 -28.72
N PRO A 88 15.35 0.86 -28.06
CA PRO A 88 15.67 1.73 -26.92
C PRO A 88 15.74 3.21 -27.35
N PRO A 89 15.32 4.18 -26.51
CA PRO A 89 15.42 5.61 -26.81
C PRO A 89 16.85 6.18 -26.60
N VAL A 90 17.87 5.37 -26.85
CA VAL A 90 19.30 5.72 -26.75
C VAL A 90 19.83 5.86 -28.20
N PRO A 91 20.74 6.79 -28.52
CA PRO A 91 21.32 6.86 -29.86
C PRO A 91 22.08 5.58 -30.25
N GLU A 92 21.81 5.01 -31.43
CA GLU A 92 22.43 3.75 -31.91
C GLU A 92 23.97 3.81 -31.99
N GLU A 93 24.53 5.00 -32.17
CA GLU A 93 25.99 5.22 -32.17
C GLU A 93 26.65 4.82 -30.83
N ARG A 94 25.89 4.86 -29.73
CA ARG A 94 26.39 4.73 -28.35
C ARG A 94 26.00 3.42 -27.65
N HIS A 95 25.31 2.52 -28.34
CA HIS A 95 24.92 1.21 -27.80
C HIS A 95 24.69 0.18 -28.92
N ILE A 96 24.43 -1.07 -28.54
CA ILE A 96 24.02 -2.16 -29.43
C ILE A 96 22.59 -2.54 -29.05
N ALA A 97 21.60 -2.07 -29.81
CA ALA A 97 20.21 -2.47 -29.67
C ALA A 97 20.00 -3.90 -30.22
N VAL A 98 19.48 -4.79 -29.38
CA VAL A 98 19.08 -6.16 -29.72
C VAL A 98 17.56 -6.29 -29.55
N THR A 99 16.84 -6.11 -30.66
CA THR A 99 15.37 -6.19 -30.69
C THR A 99 14.94 -7.67 -30.74
N LEU A 100 14.65 -8.24 -29.57
CA LEU A 100 14.25 -9.64 -29.41
C LEU A 100 12.89 -9.94 -30.06
N ALA A 101 12.70 -11.17 -30.55
CA ALA A 101 11.39 -11.66 -30.99
C ALA A 101 10.39 -11.80 -29.82
N SER A 102 9.09 -11.80 -30.10
CA SER A 102 8.01 -11.80 -29.08
C SER A 102 7.94 -13.08 -28.23
N ASP A 103 8.46 -14.19 -28.76
CA ASP A 103 8.53 -15.51 -28.15
C ASP A 103 9.92 -15.81 -27.55
N ASP A 104 10.87 -14.88 -27.62
CA ASP A 104 12.22 -15.05 -27.10
C ASP A 104 12.22 -15.07 -25.55
N PRO A 105 12.69 -16.15 -24.89
CA PRO A 105 12.64 -16.28 -23.43
C PRO A 105 13.37 -15.15 -22.67
N LEU A 106 14.37 -14.51 -23.30
CA LEU A 106 15.02 -13.33 -22.72
C LEU A 106 14.08 -12.13 -22.53
N ARG A 107 12.91 -12.08 -23.18
CA ARG A 107 11.86 -11.07 -22.88
C ARG A 107 11.19 -11.29 -21.53
N GLN A 108 11.26 -12.48 -20.93
CA GLN A 108 10.58 -12.82 -19.67
C GLN A 108 11.48 -12.66 -18.44
N GLU A 109 12.71 -12.21 -18.63
CA GLU A 109 13.72 -12.08 -17.58
C GLU A 109 14.28 -10.66 -17.52
N TRP A 110 14.60 -10.23 -16.31
CA TRP A 110 15.44 -9.06 -16.08
C TRP A 110 16.88 -9.52 -15.95
N PHE A 111 17.84 -8.90 -16.62
CA PHE A 111 19.25 -9.19 -16.35
C PHE A 111 20.16 -7.98 -16.56
N LEU A 112 21.25 -7.94 -15.79
CA LEU A 112 22.38 -7.05 -15.96
C LEU A 112 23.66 -7.89 -15.82
N LEU A 113 24.53 -7.83 -16.82
CA LEU A 113 25.89 -8.35 -16.77
C LEU A 113 26.87 -7.21 -16.98
N VAL A 114 27.88 -7.13 -16.11
CA VAL A 114 28.91 -6.10 -16.12
C VAL A 114 30.28 -6.75 -16.20
N LEU A 115 31.14 -6.26 -17.09
CA LEU A 115 32.58 -6.55 -17.17
C LEU A 115 33.37 -5.26 -16.97
N THR A 116 34.39 -5.29 -16.12
CA THR A 116 35.39 -4.23 -15.95
C THR A 116 36.77 -4.87 -15.70
N GLU A 117 37.85 -4.09 -15.67
CA GLU A 117 39.18 -4.56 -15.24
C GLU A 117 39.28 -4.95 -13.75
N TRP A 118 38.23 -4.65 -12.96
CA TRP A 118 38.27 -4.71 -11.49
C TRP A 118 37.24 -5.63 -10.87
N PHE A 119 36.14 -5.90 -11.56
CA PHE A 119 35.12 -6.90 -11.22
C PHE A 119 34.32 -7.27 -12.46
N CYS A 120 33.79 -8.49 -12.47
CA CYS A 120 32.62 -8.83 -13.27
C CYS A 120 31.45 -9.25 -12.37
N ALA A 121 30.22 -9.06 -12.86
CA ALA A 121 29.01 -9.48 -12.16
C ALA A 121 27.92 -9.91 -13.16
N VAL A 122 27.07 -10.85 -12.75
CA VAL A 122 25.77 -11.09 -13.37
C VAL A 122 24.67 -11.06 -12.31
N LEU A 123 23.65 -10.25 -12.58
CA LEU A 123 22.38 -10.15 -11.88
C LEU A 123 21.30 -10.64 -12.85
N CYS A 124 20.47 -11.60 -12.46
CA CYS A 124 19.30 -12.01 -13.24
C CYS A 124 18.10 -12.30 -12.36
N GLY A 125 16.91 -11.90 -12.82
CA GLY A 125 15.63 -12.13 -12.17
C GLY A 125 14.64 -12.78 -13.13
N LEU A 126 14.13 -13.95 -12.76
CA LEU A 126 12.98 -14.58 -13.42
C LEU A 126 11.70 -14.11 -12.71
N ASP A 127 10.76 -13.54 -13.47
CA ASP A 127 9.47 -13.12 -12.92
C ASP A 127 8.63 -14.34 -12.50
N ASN A 128 8.01 -14.25 -11.32
CA ASN A 128 7.07 -15.27 -10.83
C ASN A 128 5.67 -15.16 -11.48
N GLN A 129 5.44 -14.15 -12.32
CA GLN A 129 4.20 -13.92 -13.09
C GLN A 129 2.92 -13.82 -12.21
N VAL A 130 3.08 -13.41 -10.96
CA VAL A 130 1.97 -13.17 -10.03
C VAL A 130 1.39 -11.77 -10.29
N PRO A 131 0.07 -11.62 -10.54
CA PRO A 131 -0.56 -10.32 -10.70
C PRO A 131 -0.41 -9.46 -9.44
N VAL A 132 -0.02 -8.20 -9.60
CA VAL A 132 0.14 -7.21 -8.53
C VAL A 132 -0.45 -5.87 -8.94
N GLU A 133 -0.91 -5.07 -7.97
CA GLU A 133 -1.49 -3.74 -8.24
C GLU A 133 -0.45 -2.70 -8.66
N ARG A 134 0.81 -2.85 -8.22
CA ARG A 134 1.92 -1.94 -8.55
C ARG A 134 3.07 -2.70 -9.19
N GLU A 135 3.50 -2.25 -10.36
CA GLU A 135 4.61 -2.82 -11.14
C GLU A 135 5.92 -2.97 -10.33
N ALA A 136 6.18 -2.05 -9.39
CA ALA A 136 7.35 -2.07 -8.50
C ALA A 136 7.37 -3.23 -7.48
N ASP A 137 6.20 -3.80 -7.19
CA ASP A 137 6.01 -4.89 -6.22
C ASP A 137 6.04 -6.28 -6.88
N ARG A 138 6.19 -6.37 -8.21
CA ARG A 138 6.37 -7.65 -8.92
C ARG A 138 7.53 -8.42 -8.32
N SER A 139 7.36 -9.73 -8.19
CA SER A 139 8.25 -10.60 -7.42
C SER A 139 9.07 -11.48 -8.35
N PHE A 140 10.38 -11.48 -8.16
CA PHE A 140 11.34 -12.20 -9.00
C PHE A 140 12.16 -13.18 -8.16
N ALA A 141 12.35 -14.38 -8.69
CA ALA A 141 13.44 -15.24 -8.23
C ALA A 141 14.74 -14.67 -8.81
N THR A 142 15.68 -14.28 -7.94
CA THR A 142 16.87 -13.50 -8.31
C THR A 142 18.17 -14.21 -7.96
N LEU A 143 19.15 -14.13 -8.86
CA LEU A 143 20.54 -14.54 -8.64
C LEU A 143 21.45 -13.34 -8.87
N LEU A 144 22.47 -13.21 -8.01
CA LEU A 144 23.58 -12.27 -8.16
C LEU A 144 24.87 -13.04 -7.88
N THR A 145 25.82 -13.00 -8.81
CA THR A 145 27.16 -13.57 -8.61
C THR A 145 28.26 -12.74 -9.28
N PHE A 146 29.45 -12.79 -8.68
CA PHE A 146 30.68 -12.17 -9.18
C PHE A 146 31.71 -13.22 -9.62
N GLN A 147 31.30 -14.49 -9.72
CA GLN A 147 32.18 -15.60 -10.14
C GLN A 147 32.52 -15.51 -11.63
N PRO A 148 33.80 -15.34 -12.01
CA PRO A 148 34.20 -15.15 -13.41
C PRO A 148 33.81 -16.30 -14.34
N GLU A 149 33.83 -17.53 -13.83
CA GLU A 149 33.51 -18.75 -14.57
C GLU A 149 32.02 -18.77 -14.98
N VAL A 150 31.14 -18.31 -14.08
CA VAL A 150 29.70 -18.20 -14.33
C VAL A 150 29.45 -17.06 -15.32
N VAL A 151 30.10 -15.91 -15.14
CA VAL A 151 29.98 -14.77 -16.06
C VAL A 151 30.45 -15.13 -17.47
N ASP A 152 31.59 -15.81 -17.64
CA ASP A 152 32.06 -16.26 -18.96
C ASP A 152 31.08 -17.25 -19.60
N ALA A 153 30.56 -18.21 -18.83
CA ALA A 153 29.57 -19.15 -19.31
C ALA A 153 28.24 -18.48 -19.75
N VAL A 154 27.86 -17.36 -19.11
CA VAL A 154 26.72 -16.52 -19.54
C VAL A 154 27.06 -15.74 -20.81
N LEU A 155 28.26 -15.14 -20.92
CA LEU A 155 28.71 -14.46 -22.15
C LEU A 155 28.70 -15.40 -23.36
N ASN A 156 29.15 -16.65 -23.18
CA ASN A 156 29.10 -17.70 -24.20
C ASN A 156 27.66 -18.07 -24.65
N ARG A 157 26.62 -17.54 -24.00
CA ARG A 157 25.21 -17.61 -24.45
C ARG A 157 24.70 -16.30 -25.02
N LEU A 158 25.01 -15.16 -24.39
CA LEU A 158 24.52 -13.85 -24.82
C LEU A 158 25.18 -13.39 -26.13
N ILE A 159 26.48 -13.63 -26.34
CA ILE A 159 27.19 -13.19 -27.55
C ILE A 159 26.58 -13.80 -28.82
N PRO A 160 26.30 -15.12 -28.92
CA PRO A 160 25.59 -15.70 -30.07
C PRO A 160 24.18 -15.15 -30.34
N VAL A 161 23.54 -14.51 -29.36
CA VAL A 161 22.27 -13.79 -29.58
C VAL A 161 22.57 -12.45 -30.25
N VAL A 162 23.55 -11.69 -29.76
CA VAL A 162 23.93 -10.44 -30.41
C VAL A 162 24.43 -10.67 -31.84
N GLU A 163 25.24 -11.71 -32.08
CA GLU A 163 25.65 -12.11 -33.44
C GLU A 163 24.47 -12.38 -34.37
N ARG A 164 23.39 -13.00 -33.87
CA ARG A 164 22.18 -13.32 -34.63
C ARG A 164 21.38 -12.08 -35.03
N TYR A 165 21.20 -11.14 -34.09
CA TYR A 165 20.36 -9.95 -34.30
C TYR A 165 21.15 -8.73 -34.81
N ARG A 166 22.46 -8.66 -34.55
CA ARG A 166 23.40 -7.56 -34.88
C ARG A 166 24.79 -8.10 -35.32
N PRO A 167 24.85 -8.88 -36.42
CA PRO A 167 26.13 -9.40 -36.93
C PRO A 167 27.12 -8.30 -37.34
N ASP A 168 26.63 -7.09 -37.63
CA ASP A 168 27.40 -5.89 -37.91
C ASP A 168 28.25 -5.40 -36.72
N ARG A 169 27.86 -5.76 -35.49
CA ARG A 169 28.52 -5.36 -34.23
C ARG A 169 29.21 -6.53 -33.51
N ALA A 170 29.19 -7.75 -34.06
CA ALA A 170 29.79 -8.94 -33.44
C ALA A 170 31.28 -8.77 -33.11
N ALA A 171 32.07 -8.24 -34.05
CA ALA A 171 33.51 -8.04 -33.87
C ALA A 171 33.86 -7.00 -32.78
N GLU A 172 32.97 -6.06 -32.49
CA GLU A 172 33.11 -5.13 -31.36
C GLU A 172 33.00 -5.86 -30.03
N LEU A 173 32.06 -6.82 -29.92
CA LEU A 173 31.86 -7.61 -28.71
C LEU A 173 33.00 -8.58 -28.43
N ASP A 174 33.54 -9.24 -29.45
CA ASP A 174 34.74 -10.09 -29.29
C ASP A 174 35.94 -9.26 -28.83
N HIS A 175 36.11 -8.07 -29.38
CA HIS A 175 37.15 -7.14 -28.94
C HIS A 175 36.93 -6.68 -27.50
N ALA A 176 35.71 -6.30 -27.14
CA ALA A 176 35.33 -5.86 -25.80
C ALA A 176 35.51 -6.97 -24.75
N ARG A 177 35.16 -8.22 -25.06
CA ARG A 177 35.42 -9.40 -24.20
C ARG A 177 36.92 -9.65 -24.01
N THR A 178 37.73 -9.43 -25.06
CA THR A 178 39.19 -9.57 -25.00
C THR A 178 39.83 -8.46 -24.16
N GLN A 179 39.29 -7.25 -24.22
CA GLN A 179 39.73 -6.10 -23.43
C GLN A 179 39.33 -6.23 -21.95
N PHE A 180 38.12 -6.73 -21.68
CA PHE A 180 37.55 -6.87 -20.33
C PHE A 180 37.18 -8.34 -20.04
N PRO A 181 38.16 -9.24 -19.88
CA PRO A 181 37.87 -10.63 -19.55
C PRO A 181 37.22 -10.73 -18.15
N PRO A 182 36.29 -11.68 -17.93
CA PRO A 182 35.72 -11.94 -16.61
C PRO A 182 36.80 -12.08 -15.54
N CYS A 183 36.69 -11.30 -14.46
CA CYS A 183 37.74 -11.16 -13.45
C CYS A 183 37.18 -11.16 -12.03
N ASN A 184 37.94 -11.76 -11.10
CA ASN A 184 37.54 -11.81 -9.70
C ASN A 184 37.42 -10.39 -9.11
N PRO A 185 36.34 -10.08 -8.38
CA PRO A 185 36.08 -8.73 -7.87
C PRO A 185 37.17 -8.31 -6.89
N ARG A 186 37.82 -7.16 -7.15
CA ARG A 186 38.81 -6.61 -6.23
C ARG A 186 38.13 -6.03 -5.00
N GLY A 187 38.77 -6.27 -3.84
CA GLY A 187 38.27 -5.88 -2.51
C GLY A 187 37.62 -4.50 -2.42
N PRO A 188 38.28 -3.39 -2.86
CA PRO A 188 37.71 -2.05 -2.75
C PRO A 188 36.35 -1.87 -3.42
N TYR A 189 36.21 -2.37 -4.66
CA TYR A 189 34.95 -2.25 -5.42
C TYR A 189 33.88 -3.17 -4.87
N LEU A 190 34.23 -4.40 -4.46
CA LEU A 190 33.28 -5.29 -3.79
C LEU A 190 32.78 -4.71 -2.46
N THR A 191 33.67 -4.12 -1.66
CA THR A 191 33.31 -3.42 -0.42
C THR A 191 32.39 -2.23 -0.70
N GLN A 192 32.68 -1.42 -1.72
CA GLN A 192 31.82 -0.30 -2.12
C GLN A 192 30.42 -0.81 -2.53
N ILE A 193 30.35 -1.78 -3.45
CA ILE A 193 29.10 -2.33 -3.97
C ILE A 193 28.24 -2.89 -2.82
N VAL A 194 28.83 -3.68 -1.92
CA VAL A 194 28.11 -4.23 -0.76
C VAL A 194 27.64 -3.12 0.19
N ALA A 195 28.47 -2.09 0.45
CA ALA A 195 28.09 -0.96 1.30
C ALA A 195 26.95 -0.12 0.69
N ASP A 196 27.02 0.19 -0.61
CA ASP A 196 25.96 0.90 -1.34
C ASP A 196 24.65 0.08 -1.36
N MET A 197 24.71 -1.27 -1.53
CA MET A 197 23.53 -2.14 -1.48
C MET A 197 22.88 -2.14 -0.09
N VAL A 198 23.67 -2.29 0.98
CA VAL A 198 23.18 -2.20 2.36
C VAL A 198 22.57 -0.82 2.63
N ALA A 199 23.19 0.25 2.14
CA ALA A 199 22.67 1.61 2.29
C ALA A 199 21.34 1.84 1.53
N HIS A 200 21.11 1.19 0.39
CA HIS A 200 19.81 1.21 -0.31
C HIS A 200 18.74 0.46 0.48
N LEU A 201 19.03 -0.75 0.94
CA LEU A 201 18.10 -1.55 1.75
C LEU A 201 17.74 -0.86 3.07
N GLN A 202 18.71 -0.21 3.73
CA GLN A 202 18.48 0.53 4.96
C GLN A 202 17.59 1.76 4.73
N ARG A 203 17.88 2.59 3.71
CA ARG A 203 17.01 3.71 3.32
C ARG A 203 15.58 3.27 3.04
N ARG A 204 15.40 2.13 2.38
CA ARG A 204 14.07 1.57 2.07
C ARG A 204 13.34 1.10 3.33
N TYR A 205 14.03 0.43 4.25
CA TYR A 205 13.49 0.03 5.54
C TYR A 205 13.07 1.23 6.39
N ASP A 206 13.92 2.25 6.49
CA ASP A 206 13.63 3.47 7.25
C ASP A 206 12.42 4.23 6.68
N ASN A 207 12.31 4.34 5.36
CA ASN A 207 11.13 4.91 4.69
C ASN A 207 9.85 4.11 4.99
N GLN A 208 9.89 2.78 4.92
CA GLN A 208 8.73 1.92 5.22
C GLN A 208 8.31 2.03 6.69
N ARG A 209 9.29 2.10 7.61
CA ARG A 209 9.04 2.34 9.04
C ARG A 209 8.38 3.68 9.27
N GLN A 210 8.92 4.77 8.69
CA GLN A 210 8.34 6.11 8.81
C GLN A 210 6.89 6.17 8.31
N LEU A 211 6.59 5.53 7.17
CA LEU A 211 5.20 5.45 6.66
C LEU A 211 4.29 4.67 7.62
N THR A 212 4.79 3.61 8.26
CA THR A 212 4.03 2.81 9.24
C THR A 212 3.73 3.61 10.50
N ASP A 213 4.72 4.35 11.01
CA ASP A 213 4.57 5.24 12.18
C ASP A 213 3.58 6.39 11.87
N GLN A 214 3.64 6.98 10.67
CA GLN A 214 2.69 8.00 10.21
C GLN A 214 1.24 7.48 10.08
N LEU A 215 1.05 6.28 9.52
CA LEU A 215 -0.27 5.65 9.43
C LEU A 215 -0.85 5.39 10.83
N LYS A 216 -0.02 5.00 11.80
CA LYS A 216 -0.44 4.82 13.19
C LYS A 216 -0.89 6.15 13.82
N GLU A 217 -0.11 7.22 13.67
CA GLU A 217 -0.44 8.56 14.17
C GLU A 217 -1.74 9.11 13.55
N LEU A 218 -1.96 8.89 12.25
CA LEU A 218 -3.20 9.27 11.56
C LEU A 218 -4.41 8.48 12.08
N ASN A 219 -4.26 7.18 12.31
CA ASN A 219 -5.33 6.33 12.84
C ASN A 219 -5.68 6.67 14.30
N GLU A 220 -4.67 6.94 15.14
CA GLU A 220 -4.87 7.43 16.51
C GLU A 220 -5.63 8.79 16.51
N ARG A 221 -5.24 9.73 15.65
CA ARG A 221 -5.97 11.00 15.45
C ARG A 221 -7.40 10.78 14.98
N GLN A 222 -7.64 9.85 14.06
CA GLN A 222 -8.99 9.55 13.57
C GLN A 222 -9.86 9.01 14.72
N SER A 223 -9.36 8.09 15.55
CA SER A 223 -10.10 7.57 16.71
C SER A 223 -10.49 8.70 17.67
N THR A 224 -9.56 9.58 18.03
CA THR A 224 -9.86 10.72 18.92
C THR A 224 -10.90 11.69 18.31
N LEU A 225 -10.85 11.92 16.99
CA LEU A 225 -11.86 12.71 16.30
C LEU A 225 -13.24 12.03 16.30
N GLU A 226 -13.31 10.72 16.06
CA GLU A 226 -14.55 9.94 16.14
C GLU A 226 -15.16 9.96 17.55
N GLU A 227 -14.35 9.80 18.59
CA GLU A 227 -14.77 9.90 20.00
C GLU A 227 -15.30 11.30 20.33
N THR A 228 -14.60 12.35 19.89
CA THR A 228 -15.03 13.75 20.09
C THR A 228 -16.35 14.03 19.38
N ILE A 229 -16.51 13.54 18.13
CA ILE A 229 -17.77 13.65 17.38
C ILE A 229 -18.90 12.90 18.08
N ALA A 230 -18.64 11.70 18.62
CA ALA A 230 -19.65 10.92 19.34
C ALA A 230 -20.17 11.65 20.59
N GLN A 231 -19.27 12.25 21.38
CA GLN A 231 -19.64 13.06 22.56
C GLN A 231 -20.47 14.29 22.17
N LEU A 232 -20.06 15.03 21.13
CA LEU A 232 -20.77 16.23 20.67
C LEU A 232 -22.14 15.94 20.05
N ALA A 233 -22.34 14.73 19.50
CA ALA A 233 -23.55 14.38 18.78
C ALA A 233 -24.69 13.83 19.65
N ALA A 234 -24.48 13.63 20.95
CA ALA A 234 -25.52 13.19 21.88
C ALA A 234 -25.34 13.79 23.30
N PRO A 235 -25.38 15.12 23.45
CA PRO A 235 -25.20 15.79 24.73
C PRO A 235 -26.42 15.55 25.64
N VAL A 236 -26.18 15.28 26.93
CA VAL A 236 -27.26 15.29 27.93
C VAL A 236 -27.30 16.68 28.57
N VAL A 237 -28.39 17.39 28.35
CA VAL A 237 -28.61 18.78 28.76
C VAL A 237 -29.52 18.81 29.99
N PRO A 238 -29.07 19.34 31.14
CA PRO A 238 -29.95 19.60 32.27
C PRO A 238 -30.90 20.76 31.91
N LEU A 239 -32.20 20.54 32.03
CA LEU A 239 -33.20 21.60 31.81
C LEU A 239 -33.60 22.28 33.13
N PHE A 240 -33.89 21.46 34.13
CA PHE A 240 -34.33 21.86 35.47
C PHE A 240 -33.80 20.84 36.48
N GLU A 241 -33.93 21.13 37.78
CA GLU A 241 -33.66 20.15 38.83
C GLU A 241 -34.52 18.90 38.60
N GLY A 242 -33.89 17.71 38.60
CA GLY A 242 -34.54 16.43 38.29
C GLY A 242 -34.89 16.17 36.81
N VAL A 243 -34.64 17.11 35.87
CA VAL A 243 -35.08 16.99 34.47
C VAL A 243 -33.93 17.09 33.45
N LEU A 244 -33.70 16.01 32.70
CA LEU A 244 -32.71 15.93 31.62
C LEU A 244 -33.35 15.94 30.22
N LEU A 245 -32.63 16.47 29.24
CA LEU A 245 -32.93 16.39 27.81
C LEU A 245 -31.75 15.81 27.04
N MET A 246 -31.99 14.80 26.21
CA MET A 246 -31.03 14.25 25.27
C MET A 246 -31.57 14.37 23.84
N PRO A 247 -31.11 15.37 23.05
CA PRO A 247 -31.45 15.47 21.64
C PRO A 247 -30.55 14.55 20.81
N LEU A 248 -31.16 13.72 19.97
CA LEU A 248 -30.49 12.83 19.03
C LEU A 248 -30.61 13.40 17.61
N VAL A 249 -29.47 13.64 16.96
CA VAL A 249 -29.40 14.34 15.66
C VAL A 249 -28.60 13.54 14.64
N GLY A 250 -29.12 13.42 13.42
CA GLY A 250 -28.49 12.68 12.33
C GLY A 250 -28.69 11.16 12.43
N THR A 251 -27.95 10.41 11.61
CA THR A 251 -28.01 8.94 11.59
C THR A 251 -27.40 8.34 12.84
N ILE A 252 -28.08 7.36 13.44
CA ILE A 252 -27.59 6.58 14.58
C ILE A 252 -27.23 5.18 14.06
N ASP A 253 -26.04 4.70 14.42
CA ASP A 253 -25.61 3.32 14.22
C ASP A 253 -25.55 2.58 15.57
N SER A 254 -25.25 1.28 15.56
CA SER A 254 -25.15 0.47 16.78
C SER A 254 -24.11 0.96 17.78
N ARG A 255 -22.94 1.48 17.33
CA ARG A 255 -21.88 1.98 18.23
C ARG A 255 -22.35 3.26 18.92
N ARG A 256 -22.94 4.17 18.15
CA ARG A 256 -23.49 5.43 18.66
C ARG A 256 -24.68 5.20 19.58
N ALA A 257 -25.57 4.25 19.27
CA ALA A 257 -26.72 3.93 20.10
C ALA A 257 -26.33 3.35 21.47
N GLN A 258 -25.28 2.51 21.53
CA GLN A 258 -24.70 2.07 22.79
C GLN A 258 -24.13 3.24 23.60
N HIS A 259 -23.32 4.10 22.97
CA HIS A 259 -22.72 5.26 23.66
C HIS A 259 -23.79 6.23 24.18
N VAL A 260 -24.86 6.47 23.40
CA VAL A 260 -26.05 7.22 23.82
C VAL A 260 -26.66 6.64 25.09
N MET A 261 -26.84 5.31 25.15
CA MET A 261 -27.40 4.64 26.32
C MET A 261 -26.49 4.80 27.56
N GLU A 262 -25.20 4.50 27.42
CA GLU A 262 -24.22 4.59 28.51
C GLU A 262 -24.15 6.01 29.09
N HIS A 263 -24.03 7.02 28.23
CA HIS A 263 -23.87 8.42 28.64
C HIS A 263 -25.14 8.99 29.30
N LEU A 264 -26.32 8.57 28.82
CA LEU A 264 -27.59 8.94 29.46
C LEU A 264 -27.75 8.31 30.84
N LEU A 265 -27.44 7.02 30.99
CA LEU A 265 -27.56 6.32 32.27
C LEU A 265 -26.59 6.87 33.32
N SER A 266 -25.35 7.21 32.93
CA SER A 266 -24.40 7.92 33.81
C SER A 266 -24.97 9.28 34.24
N SER A 267 -25.47 10.06 33.28
CA SER A 267 -26.06 11.39 33.56
C SER A 267 -27.27 11.33 34.51
N ILE A 268 -28.14 10.33 34.37
CA ILE A 268 -29.28 10.10 35.27
C ILE A 268 -28.78 9.83 36.70
N ALA A 269 -27.77 8.97 36.86
CA ALA A 269 -27.23 8.60 38.16
C ALA A 269 -26.46 9.76 38.83
N GLU A 270 -25.65 10.49 38.06
CA GLU A 270 -24.86 11.63 38.54
C GLU A 270 -25.73 12.83 38.94
N GLN A 271 -26.79 13.11 38.18
CA GLN A 271 -27.66 14.27 38.40
C GLN A 271 -28.95 13.94 39.15
N MET A 272 -29.15 12.68 39.54
CA MET A 272 -30.34 12.17 40.24
C MET A 272 -31.65 12.59 39.54
N ALA A 273 -31.74 12.30 38.23
CA ALA A 273 -32.84 12.77 37.40
C ALA A 273 -34.11 11.91 37.52
N ASP A 274 -35.22 12.52 37.96
CA ASP A 274 -36.55 11.89 38.00
C ASP A 274 -37.20 11.78 36.61
N VAL A 275 -36.87 12.68 35.69
CA VAL A 275 -37.48 12.73 34.34
C VAL A 275 -36.42 12.95 33.27
N VAL A 276 -36.55 12.21 32.17
CA VAL A 276 -35.66 12.26 31.00
C VAL A 276 -36.47 12.41 29.73
N ILE A 277 -36.14 13.41 28.93
CA ILE A 277 -36.69 13.62 27.59
C ILE A 277 -35.66 13.15 26.56
N ILE A 278 -36.02 12.20 25.71
CA ILE A 278 -35.22 11.79 24.54
C ILE A 278 -35.90 12.38 23.31
N ASP A 279 -35.27 13.40 22.69
CA ASP A 279 -35.79 14.01 21.47
C ASP A 279 -35.15 13.37 20.24
N ILE A 280 -35.97 12.72 19.40
CA ILE A 280 -35.53 12.08 18.16
C ILE A 280 -35.95 12.87 16.91
N THR A 281 -36.36 14.14 17.07
CA THR A 281 -36.78 15.00 15.95
C THR A 281 -35.70 15.12 14.86
N GLY A 282 -34.42 15.03 15.25
CA GLY A 282 -33.27 15.08 14.33
C GLY A 282 -32.86 13.75 13.69
N VAL A 283 -33.56 12.64 13.98
CA VAL A 283 -33.20 11.29 13.50
C VAL A 283 -34.02 10.95 12.24
N PRO A 284 -33.41 10.78 11.06
CA PRO A 284 -34.18 10.64 9.80
C PRO A 284 -34.81 9.25 9.63
N MET A 285 -34.14 8.20 10.11
CA MET A 285 -34.63 6.82 10.09
C MET A 285 -34.13 6.08 11.34
N VAL A 286 -34.91 5.07 11.75
CA VAL A 286 -34.59 4.17 12.86
C VAL A 286 -34.61 2.75 12.32
N ASP A 287 -33.54 1.99 12.54
CA ASP A 287 -33.44 0.56 12.20
C ASP A 287 -33.72 -0.33 13.42
N THR A 288 -33.67 -1.65 13.22
CA THR A 288 -33.88 -2.65 14.27
C THR A 288 -32.88 -2.56 15.42
N ALA A 289 -31.63 -2.15 15.17
CA ALA A 289 -30.60 -2.06 16.20
C ALA A 289 -30.82 -0.81 17.06
N VAL A 290 -30.98 0.36 16.43
CA VAL A 290 -31.26 1.63 17.11
C VAL A 290 -32.54 1.54 17.93
N ALA A 291 -33.60 0.93 17.41
CA ALA A 291 -34.85 0.79 18.14
C ALA A 291 -34.74 -0.14 19.36
N ASN A 292 -33.94 -1.22 19.27
CA ASN A 292 -33.62 -2.07 20.42
C ASN A 292 -32.81 -1.31 21.48
N TYR A 293 -31.82 -0.52 21.09
CA TYR A 293 -31.06 0.32 22.03
C TYR A 293 -31.93 1.38 22.70
N LEU A 294 -32.87 2.01 22.00
CA LEU A 294 -33.85 2.91 22.60
C LEU A 294 -34.71 2.19 23.66
N LEU A 295 -35.23 1.00 23.36
CA LEU A 295 -35.97 0.18 24.34
C LEU A 295 -35.12 -0.21 25.56
N GLN A 296 -33.86 -0.61 25.36
CA GLN A 296 -32.94 -0.93 26.45
C GLN A 296 -32.65 0.29 27.32
N THR A 297 -32.39 1.45 26.69
CA THR A 297 -32.18 2.75 27.35
C THR A 297 -33.37 3.10 28.25
N ILE A 298 -34.60 3.00 27.72
CA ILE A 298 -35.84 3.26 28.45
C ILE A 298 -35.98 2.34 29.68
N ARG A 299 -35.73 1.04 29.49
CA ARG A 299 -35.82 0.05 30.58
C ARG A 299 -34.78 0.30 31.66
N ALA A 300 -33.54 0.58 31.27
CA ALA A 300 -32.45 0.88 32.18
C ALA A 300 -32.67 2.20 32.95
N ALA A 301 -33.14 3.25 32.29
CA ALA A 301 -33.49 4.53 32.93
C ALA A 301 -34.59 4.34 34.00
N ARG A 302 -35.63 3.53 33.70
CA ARG A 302 -36.67 3.17 34.68
C ARG A 302 -36.13 2.37 35.88
N LEU A 303 -35.12 1.51 35.68
CA LEU A 303 -34.45 0.80 36.79
C LEU A 303 -33.64 1.74 37.69
N LEU A 304 -33.18 2.87 37.15
CA LEU A 304 -32.55 3.96 37.92
C LEU A 304 -33.58 4.93 38.56
N GLY A 305 -34.89 4.69 38.38
CA GLY A 305 -35.98 5.52 38.91
C GLY A 305 -36.49 6.60 37.96
N ALA A 306 -35.82 6.85 36.83
CA ALA A 306 -36.16 7.93 35.90
C ALA A 306 -37.35 7.59 34.99
N GLN A 307 -38.30 8.51 34.86
CA GLN A 307 -39.39 8.44 33.88
C GLN A 307 -38.92 8.97 32.52
N VAL A 308 -39.08 8.16 31.48
CA VAL A 308 -38.67 8.54 30.11
C VAL A 308 -39.85 9.04 29.28
N ILE A 309 -39.64 10.18 28.63
CA ILE A 309 -40.52 10.78 27.63
C ILE A 309 -39.79 10.78 26.28
N ILE A 310 -40.42 10.32 25.20
CA ILE A 310 -39.87 10.43 23.85
C ILE A 310 -40.59 11.54 23.08
N THR A 311 -39.83 12.42 22.41
CA THR A 311 -40.37 13.46 21.53
C THR A 311 -39.85 13.34 20.11
N GLY A 312 -40.60 13.87 19.13
CA GLY A 312 -40.14 13.92 17.74
C GLY A 312 -40.33 12.65 16.92
N ILE A 313 -41.15 11.70 17.38
CA ILE A 313 -41.44 10.48 16.61
C ILE A 313 -42.21 10.85 15.32
N SER A 314 -41.56 10.73 14.17
CA SER A 314 -42.20 10.92 12.86
C SER A 314 -43.10 9.73 12.50
N ALA A 315 -44.05 9.95 11.58
CA ALA A 315 -44.95 8.89 11.11
C ALA A 315 -44.19 7.68 10.53
N ALA A 316 -43.08 7.93 9.83
CA ALA A 316 -42.21 6.88 9.30
C ALA A 316 -41.54 6.06 10.41
N ILE A 317 -41.02 6.72 11.47
CA ILE A 317 -40.41 6.04 12.61
C ILE A 317 -41.44 5.20 13.37
N ALA A 318 -42.64 5.75 13.63
CA ALA A 318 -43.72 5.03 14.29
C ALA A 318 -44.13 3.78 13.51
N GLN A 319 -44.25 3.88 12.19
CA GLN A 319 -44.62 2.76 11.33
C GLN A 319 -43.52 1.70 11.28
N THR A 320 -42.24 2.09 11.26
CA THR A 320 -41.12 1.15 11.37
C THR A 320 -41.08 0.44 12.73
N MET A 321 -41.30 1.15 13.85
CA MET A 321 -41.38 0.51 15.17
C MET A 321 -42.50 -0.55 15.23
N ILE A 322 -43.69 -0.24 14.71
CA ILE A 322 -44.80 -1.20 14.63
C ILE A 322 -44.42 -2.42 13.76
N ASN A 323 -43.82 -2.21 12.58
CA ASN A 323 -43.40 -3.29 11.69
C ASN A 323 -42.30 -4.19 12.30
N LEU A 324 -41.47 -3.63 13.18
CA LEU A 324 -40.44 -4.36 13.93
C LEU A 324 -40.99 -5.09 15.17
N GLY A 325 -42.30 -4.99 15.45
CA GLY A 325 -42.92 -5.60 16.64
C GLY A 325 -42.55 -4.91 17.96
N ILE A 326 -42.15 -3.64 17.91
CA ILE A 326 -41.69 -2.88 19.07
C ILE A 326 -42.88 -2.30 19.83
N ASP A 327 -43.11 -2.87 21.01
CA ASP A 327 -44.04 -2.32 21.99
C ASP A 327 -43.32 -1.33 22.92
N LEU A 328 -43.78 -0.08 22.90
CA LEU A 328 -43.32 0.98 23.78
C LEU A 328 -44.03 0.96 25.15
N GLY A 329 -45.11 0.19 25.32
CA GLY A 329 -45.86 0.08 26.57
C GLY A 329 -46.23 1.44 27.17
N ASP A 330 -46.00 1.62 28.47
CA ASP A 330 -46.30 2.86 29.20
C ASP A 330 -45.33 4.04 28.92
N VAL A 331 -44.52 4.00 27.86
CA VAL A 331 -43.61 5.11 27.54
C VAL A 331 -44.41 6.32 27.06
N ARG A 332 -44.22 7.46 27.72
CA ARG A 332 -44.90 8.69 27.35
C ARG A 332 -44.28 9.24 26.07
N THR A 333 -45.09 9.37 25.02
CA THR A 333 -44.69 10.01 23.77
C THR A 333 -45.35 11.38 23.63
N ARG A 334 -44.67 12.32 22.97
CA ARG A 334 -45.21 13.63 22.57
C ARG A 334 -44.76 13.98 21.15
N SER A 335 -45.55 14.81 20.47
CA SER A 335 -45.28 15.17 19.07
C SER A 335 -44.11 16.15 18.93
N THR A 336 -43.90 17.00 19.94
CA THR A 336 -42.84 18.02 19.95
C THR A 336 -42.07 18.05 21.27
N LEU A 337 -40.82 18.50 21.22
CA LEU A 337 -40.00 18.76 22.41
C LEU A 337 -40.71 19.69 23.41
N ARG A 338 -41.45 20.70 22.94
CA ARG A 338 -42.22 21.63 23.79
C ARG A 338 -43.24 20.88 24.66
N GLU A 339 -44.00 19.96 24.08
CA GLU A 339 -44.97 19.13 24.82
C GLU A 339 -44.27 18.18 25.80
N GLY A 340 -43.10 17.66 25.44
CA GLY A 340 -42.26 16.85 26.32
C GLY A 340 -41.82 17.62 27.56
N ILE A 341 -41.32 18.85 27.37
CA ILE A 341 -40.91 19.75 28.47
C ILE A 341 -42.09 20.06 29.39
N MET A 342 -43.26 20.41 28.85
CA MET A 342 -44.46 20.63 29.67
C MET A 342 -44.83 19.38 30.49
N THR A 343 -44.79 18.20 29.87
CA THR A 343 -45.10 16.93 30.55
C THR A 343 -44.06 16.57 31.62
N ALA A 344 -42.80 16.95 31.43
CA ALA A 344 -41.73 16.74 32.43
C ALA A 344 -41.89 17.67 33.64
N LEU A 345 -42.27 18.94 33.40
CA LEU A 345 -42.57 19.88 34.47
C LEU A 345 -43.78 19.40 35.31
N GLU A 346 -44.87 18.98 34.66
CA GLU A 346 -46.04 18.40 35.34
C GLU A 346 -45.67 17.19 36.23
N LEU A 347 -44.82 16.28 35.73
CA LEU A 347 -44.31 15.14 36.48
C LEU A 347 -43.45 15.54 37.69
N SER A 348 -42.73 16.65 37.58
CA SER A 348 -41.84 17.18 38.62
C SER A 348 -42.55 18.14 39.57
N GLY A 349 -43.89 18.28 39.47
CA GLY A 349 -44.67 19.23 40.28
C GLY A 349 -44.44 20.70 39.97
N MET A 350 -43.85 21.01 38.81
CA MET A 350 -43.51 22.36 38.36
C MET A 350 -44.51 22.88 37.30
N GLU A 351 -44.69 24.20 37.22
CA GLU A 351 -45.52 24.83 36.19
C GLU A 351 -44.93 26.17 35.71
N ILE A 352 -45.19 26.52 34.45
CA ILE A 352 -44.76 27.80 33.87
C ILE A 352 -45.87 28.85 34.08
N ARG A 353 -45.61 29.84 34.94
CA ARG A 353 -46.51 30.99 35.14
C ARG A 353 -45.99 32.23 34.39
N PRO A 354 -46.88 33.08 33.84
CA PRO A 354 -46.49 34.40 33.34
C PRO A 354 -45.80 35.21 34.43
N ARG A 355 -44.76 35.97 34.07
CA ARG A 355 -44.12 36.92 34.99
C ARG A 355 -45.05 38.13 35.15
N SER A 356 -45.50 38.35 36.39
CA SER A 356 -46.37 39.45 36.82
C SER A 356 -45.74 40.82 36.65
#